data_AF-A0A9D6WPX5-F1
#
_entry.id   AF-A0A9D6WPX5-F1
#
_cell.length_a   1.000
_cell.length_b   1.000
_cell.length_c   1.000
_cell.angle_alpha   90.00
_cell.angle_beta   90.00
_cell.angle_gamma   90.00
#
_symmetry.space_group_name_H-M   'P 1'
#
loop_
_entity.id
_entity.type
_entity.pdbx_description
1 polymer ?
#
loop_
_entity_poly.entity_id
_entity_poly.type
_entity_poly.pdbx_seq_one_letter_code
_entity_poly.pdbx_strand_id
1 'polypeptide(L)'
;TVVLVGVNLHRMKLDLTPVWYQEVNLIGAVGHDVVNWQGENISTFELAMRWMQTGKLKTDGLVTHHFALDDYRTAFNVATDKRTHRSIKVVFDM
;
A
#
# COMPACT_ATOMS: atom_id res chain seq x y z
N THR A 1 -17.48 -3.90 8.16
CA THR A 1 -16.21 -3.33 8.68
C THR A 1 -15.60 -2.42 7.64
N VAL A 2 -15.15 -1.25 8.06
CA VAL A 2 -14.36 -0.29 7.27
C VAL A 2 -12.95 -0.25 7.85
N VAL A 3 -11.93 -0.41 7.00
CA VAL A 3 -10.52 -0.31 7.40
C VAL A 3 -9.89 0.92 6.77
N LEU A 4 -9.42 1.84 7.60
CA LEU A 4 -8.68 3.03 7.19
C LEU A 4 -7.21 2.67 6.98
N VAL A 5 -6.74 2.78 5.74
CA VAL A 5 -5.35 2.52 5.34
C VAL A 5 -4.73 3.80 4.78
N GLY A 6 -3.50 4.07 5.21
CA GLY A 6 -2.73 5.23 4.78
C GLY A 6 -2.66 6.31 5.86
N VAL A 7 -1.79 7.29 5.62
CA VAL A 7 -1.54 8.40 6.55
C VAL A 7 -1.96 9.69 5.87
N ASN A 8 -2.94 10.39 6.46
CA ASN A 8 -3.28 11.76 6.12
C ASN A 8 -3.20 12.59 7.40
N LEU A 9 -2.33 13.61 7.40
CA LEU A 9 -2.08 14.45 8.56
C LEU A 9 -3.13 15.56 8.74
N HIS A 10 -4.09 15.68 7.81
CA HIS A 10 -5.20 16.61 7.93
C HIS A 10 -6.34 15.99 8.74
N ARG A 11 -7.02 16.82 9.54
CA ARG A 11 -8.26 16.42 10.22
C ARG A 11 -9.31 16.02 9.19
N MET A 12 -9.85 14.82 9.33
CA MET A 12 -10.92 14.31 8.47
C MET A 12 -12.29 14.73 8.99
N LYS A 13 -13.24 14.95 8.08
CA LYS A 13 -14.67 15.01 8.38
C LYS A 13 -15.29 13.67 7.99
N LEU A 14 -15.85 12.95 8.95
CA LEU A 14 -16.41 11.61 8.76
C LEU A 14 -17.79 11.54 9.41
N ASP A 15 -18.76 10.95 8.71
CA ASP A 15 -20.06 10.61 9.30
C ASP A 15 -19.93 9.31 10.11
N LEU A 16 -20.17 9.39 11.42
CA LEU A 16 -20.12 8.25 12.34
C LEU A 16 -21.49 7.61 12.57
N THR A 17 -22.55 8.09 11.92
CA THR A 17 -23.90 7.51 12.00
C THR A 17 -23.94 6.00 11.75
N PRO A 18 -23.23 5.46 10.73
CA PRO A 18 -23.23 4.01 10.48
C PRO A 18 -22.64 3.17 11.61
N VAL A 19 -21.76 3.73 12.45
CA VAL A 19 -21.10 2.97 13.53
C VAL A 19 -22.09 2.55 14.60
N TRP A 20 -23.02 3.42 15.00
CA TRP A 20 -24.01 3.11 16.04
C TRP A 20 -25.36 2.69 15.47
N TYR A 21 -25.76 3.18 14.30
CA TYR A 21 -27.06 2.85 13.72
C TYR A 21 -27.06 1.49 13.00
N GLN A 22 -25.92 1.10 12.42
CA GLN A 22 -25.77 -0.13 11.65
C GLN A 22 -24.69 -1.05 12.24
N GLU A 23 -24.16 -0.71 13.43
CA GLU A 23 -23.14 -1.49 14.13
C GLU A 23 -21.89 -1.77 13.26
N VAL A 24 -21.50 -0.79 12.42
CA VAL A 24 -20.34 -0.92 11.54
C VAL A 24 -19.03 -0.71 12.31
N ASN A 25 -18.12 -1.70 12.25
CA ASN A 25 -16.75 -1.55 12.75
C ASN A 25 -15.95 -0.54 11.92
N LEU A 26 -15.26 0.39 12.57
CA LEU A 26 -14.27 1.30 11.96
C LEU A 26 -12.88 1.04 12.57
N ILE A 27 -11.93 0.56 11.76
CA ILE A 27 -10.60 0.10 12.21
C ILE A 27 -9.51 0.88 11.47
N GLY A 28 -8.47 1.32 12.18
CA GLY A 28 -7.26 1.88 11.56
C GLY A 28 -6.19 0.81 11.35
N ALA A 29 -5.46 0.88 10.24
CA ALA A 29 -4.31 0.01 9.96
C ALA A 29 -3.12 0.82 9.45
N VAL A 30 -1.94 0.57 10.04
CA VAL A 30 -0.68 1.22 9.67
C VAL A 30 0.46 0.21 9.72
N GLY A 31 1.35 0.27 8.73
CA GLY A 31 2.56 -0.54 8.70
C GLY A 31 2.33 -2.01 8.39
N HIS A 32 3.13 -2.86 9.03
CA HIS A 32 3.18 -4.31 8.88
C HIS A 32 3.37 -4.93 10.26
N ASP A 33 3.15 -6.24 10.37
CA ASP A 33 3.17 -6.91 11.67
C ASP A 33 3.72 -8.34 11.54
N VAL A 34 3.96 -8.97 12.68
CA VAL A 34 4.19 -10.40 12.82
C VAL A 34 2.89 -11.03 13.32
N VAL A 35 2.30 -11.89 12.49
CA VAL A 35 0.96 -12.45 12.71
C VAL A 35 1.01 -13.95 12.92
N ASN A 36 0.03 -14.49 13.65
CA ASN A 36 -0.24 -15.92 13.60
C ASN A 36 -1.11 -16.22 12.36
N TRP A 37 -0.53 -16.86 11.35
CA TRP A 37 -1.19 -17.22 10.11
C TRP A 37 -1.07 -18.74 9.89
N GLN A 38 -2.21 -19.43 9.84
CA GLN A 38 -2.27 -20.89 9.65
C GLN A 38 -1.42 -21.69 10.66
N GLY A 39 -1.35 -21.22 11.91
CA GLY A 39 -0.56 -21.86 12.96
C GLY A 39 0.92 -21.48 12.96
N GLU A 40 1.38 -20.68 11.99
CA GLU A 40 2.75 -20.17 11.92
C GLU A 40 2.81 -18.73 12.40
N ASN A 41 3.85 -18.38 13.16
CA ASN A 41 4.16 -16.99 13.51
C ASN A 41 5.08 -16.41 12.43
N ILE A 42 4.59 -15.47 11.62
CA ILE A 42 5.25 -15.00 10.40
C ILE A 42 5.05 -13.50 10.17
N SER A 43 6.08 -12.83 9.65
CA SER A 43 5.95 -11.43 9.22
C SER A 43 5.03 -11.29 8.00
N THR A 44 4.23 -10.24 7.94
CA THR A 44 3.36 -10.01 6.76
C THR A 44 4.16 -9.73 5.48
N PHE A 45 5.42 -9.28 5.59
CA PHE A 45 6.34 -9.19 4.45
C PHE A 45 6.69 -10.57 3.90
N GLU A 46 7.09 -11.50 4.77
CA GLU A 46 7.41 -12.85 4.34
C GLU A 46 6.19 -13.57 3.76
N LEU A 47 5.02 -13.39 4.36
CA LEU A 47 3.78 -13.91 3.83
C LEU A 47 3.49 -13.37 2.41
N ALA A 48 3.68 -12.07 2.18
CA ALA A 48 3.52 -11.46 0.87
C ALA A 48 4.53 -12.01 -0.15
N MET A 49 5.79 -12.18 0.23
CA MET A 49 6.83 -12.79 -0.64
C MET A 49 6.48 -14.22 -1.01
N ARG A 50 6.01 -15.05 -0.07
CA ARG A 50 5.54 -16.41 -0.36
C ARG A 50 4.38 -16.42 -1.34
N TRP A 51 3.44 -15.47 -1.19
CA TRP A 51 2.35 -15.34 -2.16
C TRP A 51 2.84 -14.91 -3.55
N MET A 52 3.86 -14.07 -3.64
CA MET A 52 4.48 -13.71 -4.92
C MET A 52 5.14 -14.94 -5.57
N GLN A 53 5.95 -15.68 -4.81
CA GLN A 53 6.64 -16.89 -5.30
C GLN A 53 5.67 -17.98 -5.77
N THR A 54 4.55 -18.15 -5.06
CA THR A 54 3.52 -19.13 -5.41
C THR A 54 2.52 -18.64 -6.46
N GLY A 55 2.68 -17.41 -6.95
CA GLY A 55 1.78 -16.80 -7.93
C GLY A 55 0.39 -16.41 -7.38
N LYS A 56 0.17 -16.51 -6.06
CA LYS A 56 -1.05 -16.04 -5.38
C LYS A 56 -1.16 -14.51 -5.35
N LEU A 57 -0.02 -13.82 -5.32
CA LEU A 57 0.07 -12.36 -5.42
C LEU A 57 0.87 -12.00 -6.67
N LYS A 58 0.17 -11.58 -7.73
CA LYS A 58 0.81 -11.05 -8.94
C LYS A 58 1.04 -9.55 -8.78
N THR A 59 2.26 -9.10 -9.04
CA THR A 59 2.66 -7.69 -8.93
C THR A 59 2.97 -7.07 -10.29
N ASP A 60 2.71 -7.79 -11.38
CA ASP A 60 2.87 -7.33 -12.75
C ASP A 60 2.13 -6.00 -12.96
N GLY A 61 2.82 -5.03 -13.56
CA GLY A 61 2.27 -3.70 -13.82
C GLY A 61 2.23 -2.73 -12.62
N LEU A 62 2.66 -3.14 -11.41
CA LEU A 62 2.82 -2.19 -10.30
C LEU A 62 3.96 -1.20 -10.55
N VAL A 63 5.09 -1.69 -11.04
CA VAL A 63 6.20 -0.86 -11.50
C VAL A 63 5.85 -0.35 -12.89
N THR A 64 5.72 0.97 -13.03
CA THR A 64 5.33 1.60 -14.30
C THR A 64 6.44 2.44 -14.93
N HIS A 65 7.44 2.85 -14.15
CA HIS A 65 8.56 3.65 -14.65
C HIS A 65 9.87 3.23 -14.00
N HIS A 66 10.92 3.28 -14.80
CA HIS A 66 12.29 2.94 -14.44
C HIS A 66 13.19 4.13 -14.79
N PHE A 67 14.15 4.42 -13.93
CA PHE A 67 15.13 5.50 -14.12
C PHE A 67 16.50 5.05 -13.63
N ALA A 68 17.57 5.58 -14.24
CA ALA A 68 18.88 5.53 -13.61
C ALA A 68 18.89 6.39 -12.34
N LEU A 69 19.77 6.08 -11.38
CA LEU A 69 19.87 6.86 -10.14
C LEU A 69 20.24 8.33 -10.40
N ASP A 70 21.05 8.61 -11.42
CA ASP A 70 21.44 9.98 -11.81
C ASP A 70 20.23 10.83 -12.25
N ASP A 71 19.17 10.19 -12.73
CA ASP A 71 17.92 10.83 -13.15
C ASP A 71 16.93 11.03 -12.00
N TYR A 72 17.38 10.99 -10.73
CA TYR A 72 16.51 11.05 -9.55
C TYR A 72 15.52 12.22 -9.56
N ARG A 73 15.91 13.39 -10.07
CA ARG A 73 15.03 14.57 -10.16
C ARG A 73 13.83 14.29 -11.05
N THR A 74 14.05 13.69 -12.21
CA THR A 74 13.01 13.26 -13.13
C THR A 74 12.14 12.17 -12.50
N ALA A 75 12.77 11.18 -11.86
CA ALA A 75 12.07 10.09 -11.19
C ALA A 75 11.10 10.61 -10.11
N PHE A 76 11.52 11.57 -9.27
CA PHE A 76 10.65 12.17 -8.25
C PHE A 76 9.52 13.01 -8.86
N ASN A 77 9.77 13.76 -9.93
CA ASN A 77 8.72 14.50 -10.64
C ASN A 77 7.65 13.54 -11.20
N VAL A 78 8.07 12.43 -11.79
CA VAL A 78 7.16 11.38 -12.30
C VAL A 78 6.40 10.69 -11.18
N ALA A 79 7.07 10.41 -10.04
CA ALA A 79 6.44 9.76 -8.89
C ALA A 79 5.39 10.63 -8.19
N THR A 80 5.56 11.96 -8.23
CA THR A 80 4.68 12.93 -7.56
C THR A 80 3.53 13.40 -8.45
N ASP A 81 3.77 13.72 -9.73
CA ASP A 81 2.71 14.08 -10.69
C ASP A 81 2.12 12.83 -11.36
N LYS A 82 1.38 12.06 -10.56
CA LYS A 82 0.71 10.83 -11.00
C LYS A 82 -0.38 11.08 -12.04
N ARG A 83 -0.97 12.28 -12.08
CA ARG A 83 -2.05 12.62 -13.02
C ARG A 83 -1.51 12.71 -14.44
N THR A 84 -0.38 13.37 -14.63
CA THR A 84 0.25 13.53 -15.95
C THR A 84 0.93 12.25 -16.38
N HIS A 85 1.73 11.64 -15.51
CA HIS A 85 2.59 10.52 -15.89
C HIS A 85 1.93 9.15 -15.70
N ARG A 86 0.74 9.09 -15.07
CA ARG A 86 0.03 7.84 -14.76
C ARG A 86 0.92 6.85 -13.98
N SER A 87 1.78 7.36 -13.10
CA SER A 87 2.71 6.55 -12.33
C SER A 87 2.00 5.81 -11.17
N ILE A 88 2.38 4.55 -10.97
CA ILE A 88 1.93 3.71 -9.83
C ILE A 88 3.10 3.54 -8.87
N LYS A 89 4.15 2.84 -9.32
CA LYS A 89 5.46 2.75 -8.66
C LYS A 89 6.56 3.13 -9.65
N VAL A 90 7.47 3.98 -9.18
CA VAL A 90 8.70 4.37 -9.87
C VAL A 90 9.86 3.69 -9.16
N VAL A 91 10.79 3.09 -9.91
CA VAL A 91 11.97 2.43 -9.36
C VAL A 91 13.24 2.99 -10.00
N PHE A 92 14.35 2.85 -9.28
CA PHE A 92 15.68 3.05 -9.84
C PHE A 92 16.24 1.71 -10.26
N ASP A 93 16.81 1.66 -11.47
CA ASP A 93 17.60 0.53 -11.92
C ASP A 93 18.97 0.58 -11.23
N MET A 94 19.42 -0.57 -10.74
CA MET A 94 20.74 -0.73 -10.12
C MET A 94 21.80 -1.10 -11.15
#